data_AF-A0A937NNM2-F1
#
_entry.id   AF-A0A937NNM2-F1
#
_cell.length_a   1.000
_cell.length_b   1.000
_cell.length_c   1.000
_cell.angle_alpha   90.00
_cell.angle_beta   90.00
_cell.angle_gamma   90.00
#
_symmetry.space_group_name_H-M   'P 1'
#
loop_
_entity.id
_entity.type
_entity.pdbx_description
1 polymer ?
#
loop_
_entity_poly.entity_id
_entity_poly.type
_entity_poly.pdbx_seq_one_letter_code
_entity_poly.pdbx_strand_id
1 'polypeptide(L)'
;MHYNDTAEAGSPTWAGMWNVYDVMTQNHINAYGIAPRTVRNHWIVWVGWSEQAEIEEAYGIQLDANYYHWGSWLSGPGHFAGSGLPMKFSDENGEVLDIYQANTQLPDETWHAGISNAFQTLIDRSIDQEAYAFITANFHPPSYGSCQGYAGNIMDYANSRGVPIWSAEILLDFLQARDGAHFTNINWNGTRLTFDFGMPTGGEHLTLMIPSQVTGANLQSIQVNGTPVTYTTDTVKGFDYAFFAA
;
A
#
# COMPACT_ATOMS: atom_id res chain seq x y z
N MET A 1 6.82 -15.79 3.33
CA MET A 1 7.04 -17.26 3.33
C MET A 1 8.36 -17.60 4.02
N HIS A 2 8.59 -18.83 4.51
CA HIS A 2 9.89 -19.24 5.09
C HIS A 2 10.02 -20.76 5.24
N TYR A 3 11.26 -21.26 5.27
CA TYR A 3 11.62 -22.63 5.67
C TYR A 3 11.17 -22.99 7.10
N ASN A 4 11.20 -24.27 7.46
CA ASN A 4 10.97 -24.70 8.85
C ASN A 4 12.26 -24.70 9.70
N ASP A 5 13.38 -24.19 9.15
CA ASP A 5 14.69 -24.14 9.82
C ASP A 5 15.37 -22.80 9.51
N THR A 6 15.82 -22.11 10.57
CA THR A 6 16.57 -20.85 10.53
C THR A 6 17.97 -20.96 9.91
N ALA A 7 18.47 -22.17 9.63
CA ALA A 7 19.83 -22.42 9.16
C ALA A 7 20.16 -21.75 7.81
N GLU A 8 19.20 -21.65 6.90
CA GLU A 8 19.41 -21.11 5.55
C GLU A 8 19.11 -19.61 5.46
N ALA A 9 18.51 -19.01 6.49
CA ALA A 9 18.14 -17.60 6.51
C ALA A 9 19.36 -16.66 6.43
N GLY A 10 20.53 -17.09 6.93
CA GLY A 10 21.75 -16.29 6.90
C GLY A 10 22.48 -16.29 5.55
N SER A 11 22.12 -17.18 4.64
CA SER A 11 22.74 -17.28 3.30
C SER A 11 21.75 -17.90 2.31
N PRO A 12 20.63 -17.21 2.02
CA PRO A 12 19.63 -17.73 1.10
C PRO A 12 20.23 -17.86 -0.30
N THR A 13 19.86 -18.95 -0.98
CA THR A 13 20.23 -19.16 -2.38
C THR A 13 19.00 -19.04 -3.25
N TRP A 14 19.19 -18.67 -4.52
CA TRP A 14 18.10 -18.55 -5.49
C TRP A 14 17.28 -19.85 -5.56
N ALA A 15 17.94 -20.99 -5.79
CA ALA A 15 17.29 -22.30 -5.84
C ALA A 15 16.58 -22.66 -4.51
N GLY A 16 17.19 -22.29 -3.38
CA GLY A 16 16.58 -22.46 -2.06
C GLY A 16 15.28 -21.67 -1.93
N MET A 17 15.26 -20.40 -2.33
CA MET A 17 14.06 -19.56 -2.23
C MET A 17 12.96 -20.01 -3.19
N TRP A 18 13.28 -20.49 -4.39
CA TRP A 18 12.31 -21.15 -5.27
C TRP A 18 11.62 -22.33 -4.57
N ASN A 19 12.38 -23.22 -3.94
CA ASN A 19 11.82 -24.35 -3.22
C ASN A 19 10.96 -23.93 -2.01
N VAL A 20 11.31 -22.83 -1.31
CA VAL A 20 10.44 -22.26 -0.26
C VAL A 20 9.10 -21.85 -0.85
N TYR A 21 9.13 -21.09 -1.93
CA TYR A 21 7.92 -20.53 -2.52
C TYR A 21 7.02 -21.62 -3.09
N ASP A 22 7.59 -22.65 -3.70
CA ASP A 22 6.86 -23.84 -4.14
C ASP A 22 6.07 -24.48 -2.99
N VAL A 23 6.79 -24.85 -1.92
CA VAL A 23 6.21 -25.53 -0.76
C VAL A 23 5.21 -24.64 -0.04
N MET A 24 5.53 -23.37 0.18
CA MET A 24 4.71 -22.47 0.99
C MET A 24 3.45 -22.01 0.24
N THR A 25 3.55 -21.80 -1.07
CA THR A 25 2.38 -21.52 -1.91
C THR A 25 1.44 -22.72 -1.91
N GLN A 26 1.96 -23.94 -2.13
CA GLN A 26 1.14 -25.15 -2.10
C GLN A 26 0.52 -25.39 -0.72
N ASN A 27 1.26 -25.16 0.36
CA ASN A 27 0.73 -25.25 1.72
C ASN A 27 -0.41 -24.24 1.97
N HIS A 28 -0.26 -23.01 1.48
CA HIS A 28 -1.31 -22.00 1.59
C HIS A 28 -2.56 -22.41 0.81
N ILE A 29 -2.40 -22.89 -0.43
CA ILE A 29 -3.49 -23.43 -1.26
C ILE A 29 -4.18 -24.60 -0.57
N ASN A 30 -3.42 -25.55 -0.01
CA ASN A 30 -3.98 -26.71 0.68
C ASN A 30 -4.77 -26.31 1.94
N ALA A 31 -4.31 -25.28 2.65
CA ALA A 31 -4.95 -24.81 3.88
C ALA A 31 -6.20 -23.95 3.64
N TYR A 32 -6.17 -23.09 2.62
CA TYR A 32 -7.18 -22.03 2.42
C TYR A 32 -7.93 -22.10 1.08
N GLY A 33 -7.51 -22.97 0.15
CA GLY A 33 -8.14 -23.15 -1.16
C GLY A 33 -7.85 -22.04 -2.18
N ILE A 34 -6.97 -21.10 -1.85
CA ILE A 34 -6.58 -19.96 -2.68
C ILE A 34 -5.06 -19.83 -2.71
N ALA A 35 -4.52 -19.28 -3.80
CA ALA A 35 -3.11 -18.89 -3.85
C ALA A 35 -2.92 -17.54 -3.13
N PRO A 36 -1.83 -17.35 -2.36
CA PRO A 36 -1.54 -16.06 -1.75
C PRO A 36 -1.21 -15.04 -2.84
N ARG A 37 -1.66 -13.79 -2.67
CA ARG A 37 -1.33 -12.66 -3.55
C ARG A 37 -0.36 -11.66 -2.93
N THR A 38 -0.14 -11.77 -1.62
CA THR A 38 0.72 -10.85 -0.86
C THR A 38 1.66 -11.64 0.04
N VAL A 39 2.82 -11.07 0.37
CA VAL A 39 3.84 -11.78 1.14
C VAL A 39 4.57 -10.88 2.14
N ARG A 40 4.95 -11.51 3.25
CA ARG A 40 6.08 -11.12 4.08
C ARG A 40 6.90 -12.37 4.35
N ASN A 41 8.21 -12.30 4.17
CA ASN A 41 9.13 -13.38 4.50
C ASN A 41 9.43 -13.36 5.99
N HIS A 42 9.45 -14.56 6.59
CA HIS A 42 9.91 -14.65 7.97
C HIS A 42 11.37 -14.21 8.00
N TRP A 43 11.73 -13.41 9.00
CA TRP A 43 13.07 -12.81 9.12
C TRP A 43 13.49 -11.95 7.94
N ILE A 44 12.56 -11.58 7.04
CA ILE A 44 12.85 -10.73 5.90
C ILE A 44 13.95 -11.35 5.02
N VAL A 45 13.94 -12.68 4.92
CA VAL A 45 14.91 -13.41 4.09
C VAL A 45 14.76 -12.95 2.64
N TRP A 46 15.89 -12.53 2.06
CA TRP A 46 15.99 -11.92 0.74
C TRP A 46 17.22 -12.45 0.02
N VAL A 47 17.06 -12.88 -1.23
CA VAL A 47 18.15 -13.29 -2.11
C VAL A 47 18.37 -12.25 -3.21
N GLY A 48 19.64 -11.98 -3.51
CA GLY A 48 20.07 -11.09 -4.58
C GLY A 48 19.66 -9.63 -4.40
N TRP A 49 19.63 -8.90 -5.51
CA TRP A 49 19.17 -7.52 -5.65
C TRP A 49 17.66 -7.46 -5.88
N SER A 50 17.18 -7.82 -7.07
CA SER A 50 15.75 -7.93 -7.45
C SER A 50 15.25 -9.37 -7.38
N GLU A 51 16.18 -10.29 -7.20
CA GLU A 51 15.96 -11.69 -7.42
C GLU A 51 14.82 -12.29 -6.58
N GLN A 52 14.71 -11.90 -5.31
CA GLN A 52 13.62 -12.33 -4.46
C GLN A 52 12.24 -11.83 -4.97
N ALA A 53 12.16 -10.62 -5.53
CA ALA A 53 10.93 -10.08 -6.09
C ALA A 53 10.53 -10.81 -7.38
N GLU A 54 11.50 -11.23 -8.20
CA GLU A 54 11.24 -12.05 -9.40
C GLU A 54 10.69 -13.43 -9.02
N ILE A 55 11.21 -14.03 -7.95
CA ILE A 55 10.64 -15.27 -7.39
C ILE A 55 9.21 -15.03 -6.94
N GLU A 56 8.96 -13.95 -6.20
CA GLU A 56 7.62 -13.60 -5.73
C GLU A 56 6.62 -13.42 -6.87
N GLU A 57 6.99 -12.64 -7.90
CA GLU A 57 6.20 -12.43 -9.11
C GLU A 57 5.90 -13.76 -9.83
N ALA A 58 6.90 -14.63 -10.00
CA ALA A 58 6.73 -15.92 -10.67
C ALA A 58 5.74 -16.87 -9.96
N TYR A 59 5.52 -16.67 -8.65
CA TYR A 59 4.50 -17.39 -7.87
C TYR A 59 3.16 -16.63 -7.74
N GLY A 60 2.99 -15.54 -8.48
CA GLY A 60 1.76 -14.75 -8.49
C GLY A 60 1.58 -13.85 -7.27
N ILE A 61 2.65 -13.58 -6.52
CA ILE A 61 2.65 -12.54 -5.50
C ILE A 61 2.72 -11.19 -6.19
N GLN A 62 1.85 -10.27 -5.77
CA GLN A 62 1.68 -8.95 -6.37
C GLN A 62 1.94 -7.83 -5.35
N LEU A 63 2.09 -8.14 -4.06
CA LEU A 63 2.51 -7.18 -3.04
C LEU A 63 3.42 -7.82 -1.99
N ASP A 64 4.59 -7.21 -1.82
CA ASP A 64 5.61 -7.52 -0.83
C ASP A 64 5.57 -6.54 0.35
N ALA A 65 5.82 -7.04 1.56
CA ALA A 65 5.96 -6.23 2.78
C ALA A 65 7.29 -6.47 3.52
N ASN A 66 8.33 -6.91 2.80
CA ASN A 66 9.63 -7.25 3.38
C ASN A 66 10.54 -6.04 3.63
N TYR A 67 10.42 -4.95 2.87
CA TYR A 67 11.28 -3.77 3.09
C TYR A 67 10.89 -3.05 4.40
N TYR A 68 11.68 -3.24 5.46
CA TYR A 68 11.25 -2.97 6.84
C TYR A 68 12.21 -2.07 7.65
N HIS A 69 11.66 -1.33 8.62
CA HIS A 69 12.41 -0.45 9.52
C HIS A 69 13.26 -1.25 10.53
N TRP A 70 14.57 -1.33 10.32
CA TRP A 70 15.49 -2.08 11.18
C TRP A 70 16.84 -1.42 11.40
N GLY A 71 17.38 -1.64 12.60
CA GLY A 71 18.74 -1.29 12.96
C GLY A 71 18.89 0.12 13.50
N SER A 72 19.93 0.32 14.32
CA SER A 72 20.16 1.56 15.06
C SER A 72 20.50 2.78 14.20
N TRP A 73 20.76 2.58 12.91
CA TRP A 73 21.06 3.64 11.95
C TRP A 73 19.78 4.32 11.44
N LEU A 74 18.62 3.66 11.53
CA LEU A 74 17.31 4.26 11.35
C LEU A 74 16.80 4.75 12.70
N SER A 75 16.35 6.02 12.76
CA SER A 75 15.80 6.60 13.99
C SER A 75 14.54 7.39 13.72
N GLY A 76 13.60 7.32 14.66
CA GLY A 76 12.35 8.07 14.63
C GLY A 76 11.33 7.58 13.59
N PRO A 77 10.07 8.04 13.70
CA PRO A 77 9.01 7.67 12.78
C PRO A 77 9.17 8.40 11.45
N GLY A 78 9.20 7.65 10.35
CA GLY A 78 9.30 8.20 9.01
C GLY A 78 9.28 7.14 7.91
N HIS A 79 9.29 7.62 6.67
CA HIS A 79 9.39 6.79 5.47
C HIS A 79 10.85 6.70 5.02
N PHE A 80 11.49 5.58 5.30
CA PHE A 80 12.92 5.35 5.04
C PHE A 80 13.26 5.07 3.57
N ALA A 81 12.24 4.95 2.71
CA ALA A 81 12.38 4.93 1.25
C ALA A 81 11.96 6.27 0.58
N GLY A 82 11.86 7.36 1.35
CA GLY A 82 11.49 8.69 0.85
C GLY A 82 9.99 8.92 0.62
N SER A 83 9.18 7.86 0.61
CA SER A 83 7.71 7.93 0.49
C SER A 83 7.02 6.81 1.27
N GLY A 84 5.78 7.08 1.70
CA GLY A 84 4.87 6.08 2.25
C GLY A 84 3.97 5.42 1.21
N LEU A 85 4.18 5.69 -0.07
CA LEU A 85 3.39 5.11 -1.17
C LEU A 85 4.06 3.83 -1.67
N PRO A 86 3.31 2.71 -1.78
CA PRO A 86 3.80 1.51 -2.44
C PRO A 86 4.15 1.78 -3.91
N MET A 87 5.26 1.20 -4.35
CA MET A 87 5.79 1.30 -5.73
C MET A 87 6.16 -0.08 -6.22
N LYS A 88 6.14 -0.31 -7.54
CA LYS A 88 6.59 -1.58 -8.12
C LYS A 88 8.12 -1.72 -8.02
N PHE A 89 8.59 -2.96 -7.87
CA PHE A 89 10.02 -3.27 -8.00
C PHE A 89 10.50 -3.06 -9.44
N SER A 90 11.81 -2.90 -9.59
CA SER A 90 12.48 -2.99 -10.88
C SER A 90 13.70 -3.90 -10.79
N ASP A 91 13.98 -4.63 -11.86
CA ASP A 91 15.20 -5.41 -11.99
C ASP A 91 16.44 -4.52 -12.25
N GLU A 92 17.61 -5.15 -12.38
CA GLU A 92 18.87 -4.48 -12.69
C GLU A 92 18.94 -3.88 -14.11
N ASN A 93 18.04 -4.27 -15.01
CA ASN A 93 17.91 -3.73 -16.36
C ASN A 93 16.90 -2.57 -16.45
N GLY A 94 16.19 -2.29 -15.35
CA GLY A 94 15.13 -1.28 -15.28
C GLY A 94 13.76 -1.76 -15.78
N GLU A 95 13.59 -3.08 -15.96
CA GLU A 95 12.28 -3.69 -16.17
C GLU A 95 11.46 -3.56 -14.87
N VAL A 96 10.22 -3.08 -14.99
CA VAL A 96 9.30 -2.97 -13.85
C VAL A 96 8.61 -4.31 -13.66
N LEU A 97 8.80 -4.92 -12.48
CA LEU A 97 8.15 -6.17 -12.10
C LEU A 97 6.71 -5.91 -11.66
N ASP A 98 5.78 -6.83 -11.92
CA ASP A 98 4.37 -6.76 -11.51
C ASP A 98 4.14 -7.12 -10.04
N ILE A 99 4.95 -6.53 -9.16
CA ILE A 99 4.88 -6.69 -7.71
C ILE A 99 5.17 -5.36 -7.02
N TYR A 100 4.25 -4.93 -6.15
CA TYR A 100 4.39 -3.73 -5.34
C TYR A 100 5.21 -3.99 -4.08
N GLN A 101 6.10 -3.07 -3.71
CA GLN A 101 6.73 -2.99 -2.41
C GLN A 101 5.90 -2.08 -1.48
N ALA A 102 5.34 -2.65 -0.41
CA ALA A 102 4.77 -1.91 0.70
C ALA A 102 5.77 -1.87 1.87
N ASN A 103 6.33 -0.69 2.17
CA ASN A 103 7.29 -0.56 3.26
C ASN A 103 6.64 -0.88 4.62
N THR A 104 7.31 -1.67 5.44
CA THR A 104 6.91 -1.95 6.82
C THR A 104 7.56 -0.95 7.78
N GLN A 105 6.84 0.12 8.11
CA GLN A 105 7.37 1.19 8.99
C GLN A 105 7.31 0.85 10.47
N LEU A 106 6.36 0.00 10.87
CA LEU A 106 6.05 -0.24 12.27
C LEU A 106 6.15 -1.73 12.66
N PRO A 107 7.35 -2.31 12.64
CA PRO A 107 7.61 -3.62 13.24
C PRO A 107 7.60 -3.55 14.78
N ASP A 108 6.80 -4.41 15.43
CA ASP A 108 6.66 -4.43 16.90
C ASP A 108 7.95 -4.77 17.65
N GLU A 109 8.85 -5.54 17.05
CA GLU A 109 10.14 -5.89 17.64
C GLU A 109 11.15 -4.74 17.70
N THR A 110 10.99 -3.70 16.87
CA THR A 110 11.89 -2.53 16.86
C THR A 110 11.32 -1.44 17.74
N TRP A 111 10.00 -1.26 17.67
CA TRP A 111 9.32 -0.15 18.32
C TRP A 111 8.86 -0.47 19.74
N HIS A 112 8.54 -1.73 20.04
CA HIS A 112 7.94 -2.15 21.30
C HIS A 112 6.77 -1.23 21.71
N ALA A 113 6.77 -0.71 22.95
CA ALA A 113 5.77 0.22 23.44
C ALA A 113 5.73 1.56 22.69
N GLY A 114 6.79 1.93 21.96
CA GLY A 114 6.87 3.16 21.17
C GLY A 114 6.05 3.13 19.88
N ILE A 115 5.59 1.94 19.45
CA ILE A 115 4.93 1.78 18.15
C ILE A 115 3.65 2.61 18.02
N SER A 116 2.87 2.76 19.11
CA SER A 116 1.66 3.57 19.10
C SER A 116 1.96 5.05 18.89
N ASN A 117 3.05 5.57 19.49
CA ASN A 117 3.46 6.97 19.30
C ASN A 117 4.04 7.20 17.89
N ALA A 118 4.79 6.23 17.37
CA ALA A 118 5.29 6.26 16.00
C ALA A 118 4.14 6.26 14.98
N PHE A 119 3.12 5.42 15.19
CA PHE A 119 1.91 5.38 14.38
C PHE A 119 1.16 6.72 14.39
N GLN A 120 0.90 7.28 15.58
CA GLN A 120 0.27 8.61 15.71
C GLN A 120 1.04 9.66 14.91
N THR A 121 2.37 9.70 15.06
CA THR A 121 3.20 10.66 14.32
C THR A 121 3.07 10.51 12.80
N LEU A 122 3.01 9.28 12.29
CA LEU A 122 2.86 9.02 10.86
C LEU A 122 1.46 9.42 10.37
N ILE A 123 0.39 9.02 11.07
CA ILE A 123 -0.99 9.40 10.71
C ILE A 123 -1.19 10.92 10.75
N ASP A 124 -0.71 11.60 11.78
CA ASP A 124 -0.87 13.05 11.94
C ASP A 124 -0.22 13.79 10.80
N ARG A 125 1.00 13.39 10.41
CA ARG A 125 1.67 13.97 9.25
C ARG A 125 0.91 13.68 7.96
N SER A 126 0.36 12.48 7.80
CA SER A 126 -0.41 12.14 6.59
C SER A 126 -1.68 12.97 6.45
N ILE A 127 -2.41 13.19 7.54
CA ILE A 127 -3.68 13.92 7.51
C ILE A 127 -3.45 15.44 7.57
N ASP A 128 -2.65 15.91 8.53
CA ASP A 128 -2.56 17.33 8.88
C ASP A 128 -1.47 18.08 8.12
N GLN A 129 -0.58 17.35 7.43
CA GLN A 129 0.54 17.92 6.65
C GLN A 129 0.56 17.39 5.21
N GLU A 130 -0.53 16.73 4.79
CA GLU A 130 -0.69 16.15 3.47
C GLU A 130 0.46 15.20 3.07
N ALA A 131 1.14 14.56 4.03
CA ALA A 131 2.18 13.57 3.77
C ALA A 131 1.55 12.19 3.56
N TYR A 132 0.65 12.09 2.57
CA TYR A 132 -0.20 10.91 2.36
C TYR A 132 0.63 9.63 2.19
N ALA A 133 0.24 8.59 2.93
CA ALA A 133 1.01 7.36 3.03
C ALA A 133 0.10 6.17 3.32
N PHE A 134 0.60 4.98 2.95
CA PHE A 134 0.18 3.72 3.54
C PHE A 134 1.16 3.36 4.66
N ILE A 135 0.62 3.02 5.82
CA ILE A 135 1.40 2.71 7.03
C ILE A 135 1.19 1.23 7.36
N THR A 136 2.24 0.44 7.17
CA THR A 136 2.24 -1.01 7.43
C THR A 136 2.85 -1.27 8.80
N ALA A 137 2.11 -1.97 9.65
CA ALA A 137 2.56 -2.45 10.95
C ALA A 137 2.64 -3.97 10.97
N ASN A 138 3.67 -4.49 11.64
CA ASN A 138 3.86 -5.91 11.85
C ASN A 138 3.75 -6.20 13.36
N PHE A 139 2.93 -7.20 13.71
CA PHE A 139 2.81 -7.71 15.06
C PHE A 139 3.05 -9.23 15.11
N HIS A 140 3.84 -9.70 16.07
CA HIS A 140 4.15 -11.12 16.24
C HIS A 140 3.20 -11.80 17.25
N PRO A 141 2.51 -12.90 16.89
CA PRO A 141 1.60 -13.62 17.78
C PRO A 141 2.23 -14.23 19.06
N PRO A 142 3.49 -14.74 19.08
CA PRO A 142 4.10 -15.25 20.31
C PRO A 142 4.32 -14.16 21.37
N SER A 143 4.39 -12.90 20.95
CA SER A 143 4.51 -11.70 21.79
C SER A 143 3.15 -11.02 22.01
N TYR A 144 2.04 -11.65 21.60
CA TYR A 144 0.73 -11.02 21.53
C TYR A 144 0.23 -10.50 22.89
N GLY A 145 0.65 -11.12 24.01
CA GLY A 145 0.31 -10.61 25.35
C GLY A 145 0.74 -9.14 25.56
N SER A 146 1.92 -8.75 25.08
CA SER A 146 2.39 -7.34 25.11
C SER A 146 1.94 -6.54 23.88
N CYS A 147 1.88 -7.18 22.71
CA CYS A 147 1.61 -6.50 21.43
C CYS A 147 0.11 -6.22 21.19
N GLN A 148 -0.80 -6.94 21.85
CA GLN A 148 -2.25 -6.74 21.74
C GLN A 148 -2.66 -5.32 22.15
N GLY A 149 -2.10 -4.79 23.25
CA GLY A 149 -2.38 -3.43 23.69
C GLY A 149 -1.92 -2.40 22.67
N TYR A 150 -0.76 -2.62 22.05
CA TYR A 150 -0.22 -1.71 21.04
C TYR A 150 -1.05 -1.72 19.76
N ALA A 151 -1.44 -2.91 19.27
CA ALA A 151 -2.33 -3.06 18.13
C ALA A 151 -3.70 -2.42 18.41
N GLY A 152 -4.25 -2.62 19.61
CA GLY A 152 -5.47 -1.95 20.07
C GLY A 152 -5.37 -0.43 19.99
N ASN A 153 -4.30 0.16 20.53
CA ASN A 153 -4.07 1.60 20.47
C ASN A 153 -3.96 2.14 19.03
N ILE A 154 -3.34 1.38 18.12
CA ILE A 154 -3.29 1.74 16.68
C ILE A 154 -4.70 1.73 16.09
N MET A 155 -5.49 0.69 16.36
CA MET A 155 -6.86 0.57 15.86
C MET A 155 -7.75 1.71 16.38
N ASP A 156 -7.70 1.99 17.68
CA ASP A 156 -8.47 3.06 18.30
C ASP A 156 -8.07 4.43 17.74
N TYR A 157 -6.77 4.67 17.55
CA TYR A 157 -6.29 5.95 17.02
C TYR A 157 -6.68 6.13 15.55
N ALA A 158 -6.50 5.10 14.71
CA ALA A 158 -6.92 5.12 13.31
C ALA A 158 -8.42 5.43 13.19
N ASN A 159 -9.23 4.76 14.01
CA ASN A 159 -10.67 4.99 14.06
C ASN A 159 -11.01 6.43 14.51
N SER A 160 -10.32 6.97 15.51
CA SER A 160 -10.51 8.36 15.97
C SER A 160 -10.19 9.41 14.89
N ARG A 161 -9.35 9.03 13.92
CA ARG A 161 -8.94 9.87 12.78
C ARG A 161 -9.69 9.55 11.49
N GLY A 162 -10.65 8.61 11.52
CA GLY A 162 -11.40 8.18 10.33
C GLY A 162 -10.55 7.45 9.29
N VAL A 163 -9.40 6.87 9.69
CA VAL A 163 -8.51 6.14 8.80
C VAL A 163 -8.85 4.65 8.86
N PRO A 164 -9.17 4.01 7.72
CA PRO A 164 -9.46 2.58 7.70
C PRO A 164 -8.19 1.76 7.89
N ILE A 165 -8.36 0.55 8.43
CA ILE A 165 -7.29 -0.45 8.50
C ILE A 165 -7.58 -1.51 7.45
N TRP A 166 -6.64 -1.70 6.55
CA TRP A 166 -6.77 -2.61 5.41
C TRP A 166 -5.88 -3.84 5.60
N SER A 167 -6.36 -4.97 5.07
CA SER A 167 -5.46 -6.08 4.78
C SER A 167 -4.53 -5.71 3.62
N ALA A 168 -3.43 -6.45 3.49
CA ALA A 168 -2.53 -6.30 2.35
C ALA A 168 -3.24 -6.56 1.01
N GLU A 169 -4.25 -7.43 0.98
CA GLU A 169 -5.06 -7.70 -0.22
C GLU A 169 -5.96 -6.52 -0.60
N ILE A 170 -6.63 -5.87 0.36
CA ILE A 170 -7.43 -4.67 0.08
C ILE A 170 -6.54 -3.54 -0.45
N LEU A 171 -5.33 -3.40 0.11
CA LEU A 171 -4.34 -2.46 -0.41
C LEU A 171 -3.94 -2.80 -1.84
N LEU A 172 -3.63 -4.06 -2.13
CA LEU A 172 -3.28 -4.52 -3.47
C LEU A 172 -4.40 -4.23 -4.48
N ASP A 173 -5.65 -4.57 -4.16
CA ASP A 173 -6.80 -4.33 -5.03
C ASP A 173 -6.96 -2.82 -5.30
N PHE A 174 -6.84 -1.97 -4.26
CA PHE A 174 -6.84 -0.52 -4.42
C PHE A 174 -5.70 -0.02 -5.32
N LEU A 175 -4.48 -0.54 -5.15
CA LEU A 175 -3.33 -0.16 -5.96
C LEU A 175 -3.53 -0.53 -7.42
N GLN A 176 -4.02 -1.74 -7.71
CA GLN A 176 -4.29 -2.21 -9.07
C GLN A 176 -5.41 -1.39 -9.74
N ALA A 177 -6.49 -1.12 -9.01
CA ALA A 177 -7.56 -0.25 -9.48
C ALA A 177 -7.05 1.16 -9.80
N ARG A 178 -6.27 1.74 -8.89
CA ARG A 178 -5.70 3.10 -9.05
C ARG A 178 -4.69 3.18 -10.19
N ASP A 179 -3.80 2.20 -10.33
CA ASP A 179 -2.73 2.18 -11.34
C ASP A 179 -3.30 1.95 -12.75
N GLY A 180 -4.36 1.16 -12.85
CA GLY A 180 -5.07 0.92 -14.12
C GLY A 180 -6.09 2.00 -14.51
N ALA A 181 -6.46 2.88 -13.57
CA ALA A 181 -7.41 3.95 -13.81
C ALA A 181 -6.87 4.97 -14.82
N HIS A 182 -7.70 5.34 -15.80
CA HIS A 182 -7.28 6.25 -16.84
C HIS A 182 -8.43 7.14 -17.34
N PHE A 183 -8.04 8.33 -17.80
CA PHE A 183 -8.94 9.26 -18.47
C PHE A 183 -8.66 9.26 -19.97
N THR A 184 -9.71 9.18 -20.78
CA THR A 184 -9.62 9.33 -22.25
C THR A 184 -10.59 10.40 -22.73
N ASN A 185 -10.50 10.78 -24.00
CA ASN A 185 -11.41 11.74 -24.65
C ASN A 185 -11.56 13.06 -23.86
N ILE A 186 -10.47 13.51 -23.24
CA ILE A 186 -10.44 14.75 -22.45
C ILE A 186 -10.63 15.94 -23.40
N ASN A 187 -11.67 16.74 -23.15
CA ASN A 187 -11.98 17.93 -23.92
C ASN A 187 -12.41 19.09 -23.01
N TRP A 188 -11.85 20.27 -23.28
CA TRP A 188 -12.19 21.51 -22.59
C TRP A 188 -12.56 22.57 -23.62
N ASN A 189 -13.76 23.14 -23.49
CA ASN A 189 -14.26 24.17 -24.41
C ASN A 189 -14.23 25.60 -23.83
N GLY A 190 -13.57 25.80 -22.68
CA GLY A 190 -13.58 27.07 -21.94
C GLY A 190 -14.61 27.15 -20.82
N THR A 191 -15.62 26.28 -20.79
CA THR A 191 -16.68 26.27 -19.77
C THR A 191 -17.05 24.88 -19.25
N ARG A 192 -16.79 23.83 -20.04
CA ARG A 192 -17.12 22.45 -19.73
C ARG A 192 -15.93 21.55 -20.00
N LEU A 193 -15.57 20.78 -18.97
CA LEU A 193 -14.66 19.63 -19.07
C LEU A 193 -15.49 18.38 -19.32
N THR A 194 -15.09 17.58 -20.30
CA THR A 194 -15.64 16.25 -20.55
C THR A 194 -14.50 15.27 -20.70
N PHE A 195 -14.69 14.05 -20.22
CA PHE A 195 -13.76 12.94 -20.36
C PHE A 195 -14.52 11.62 -20.21
N ASP A 196 -13.92 10.55 -20.70
CA ASP A 196 -14.30 9.19 -20.33
C ASP A 196 -13.35 8.70 -19.24
N PHE A 197 -13.88 7.92 -18.30
CA PHE A 197 -13.12 7.31 -17.22
C PHE A 197 -13.22 5.79 -17.32
N GLY A 198 -12.08 5.11 -17.25
CA GLY A 198 -11.98 3.65 -17.29
C GLY A 198 -11.16 3.12 -16.11
N MET A 199 -11.58 1.97 -15.58
CA MET A 199 -10.88 1.22 -14.53
C MET A 199 -10.93 -0.27 -14.90
N PRO A 200 -9.80 -0.99 -14.89
CA PRO A 200 -9.73 -2.37 -15.40
C PRO A 200 -10.32 -3.40 -14.44
N THR A 201 -10.25 -3.15 -13.13
CA THR A 201 -10.93 -3.92 -12.09
C THR A 201 -12.20 -3.18 -11.68
N GLY A 202 -13.21 -3.91 -11.19
CA GLY A 202 -14.43 -3.31 -10.66
C GLY A 202 -14.66 -3.79 -9.24
N GLY A 203 -15.21 -2.93 -8.38
CA GLY A 203 -15.45 -3.23 -6.96
C GLY A 203 -14.80 -2.24 -6.00
N GLU A 204 -13.85 -1.43 -6.49
CA GLU A 204 -13.14 -0.43 -5.70
C GLU A 204 -13.80 0.95 -5.80
N HIS A 205 -13.93 1.63 -4.67
CA HIS A 205 -14.50 2.98 -4.61
C HIS A 205 -13.39 4.03 -4.84
N LEU A 206 -12.98 4.23 -6.10
CA LEU A 206 -12.10 5.34 -6.44
C LEU A 206 -12.87 6.66 -6.37
N THR A 207 -12.26 7.65 -5.73
CA THR A 207 -12.74 9.03 -5.73
C THR A 207 -12.00 9.79 -6.84
N LEU A 208 -12.75 10.40 -7.75
CA LEU A 208 -12.17 11.28 -8.76
C LEU A 208 -12.02 12.69 -8.19
N MET A 209 -10.90 13.31 -8.53
CA MET A 209 -10.58 14.69 -8.19
C MET A 209 -10.49 15.51 -9.46
N ILE A 210 -11.34 16.53 -9.59
CA ILE A 210 -11.25 17.53 -10.67
C ILE A 210 -11.08 18.93 -10.09
N PRO A 211 -10.33 19.84 -10.75
CA PRO A 211 -10.22 21.21 -10.26
C PRO A 211 -11.59 21.85 -10.07
N SER A 212 -11.84 22.40 -8.89
CA SER A 212 -13.11 23.08 -8.57
C SER A 212 -13.15 24.53 -9.06
N GLN A 213 -11.99 25.06 -9.50
CA GLN A 213 -11.87 26.41 -10.05
C GLN A 213 -10.99 26.41 -11.30
N VAL A 214 -11.41 27.17 -12.31
CA VAL A 214 -10.63 27.42 -13.53
C VAL A 214 -10.73 28.90 -13.88
N THR A 215 -9.59 29.61 -13.92
CA THR A 215 -9.51 31.03 -14.34
C THR A 215 -10.50 31.97 -13.61
N GLY A 216 -10.74 31.73 -12.31
CA GLY A 216 -11.66 32.51 -11.48
C GLY A 216 -13.15 32.12 -11.61
N ALA A 217 -13.48 31.11 -12.42
CA ALA A 217 -14.81 30.52 -12.45
C ALA A 217 -14.87 29.27 -11.55
N ASN A 218 -15.97 29.13 -10.81
CA ASN A 218 -16.22 27.97 -9.94
C ASN A 218 -16.96 26.86 -10.68
N LEU A 219 -16.66 25.61 -10.33
CA LEU A 219 -17.40 24.44 -10.77
C LEU A 219 -18.87 24.56 -10.33
N GLN A 220 -19.79 24.40 -11.29
CA GLN A 220 -21.23 24.53 -11.01
C GLN A 220 -21.88 23.17 -10.72
N SER A 221 -21.54 22.14 -11.50
CA SER A 221 -22.11 20.80 -11.38
C SER A 221 -21.19 19.76 -12.01
N ILE A 222 -21.35 18.51 -11.57
CA ILE A 222 -20.73 17.33 -12.17
C ILE A 222 -21.85 16.41 -12.66
N GLN A 223 -21.65 15.79 -13.82
CA GLN A 223 -22.56 14.79 -14.36
C GLN A 223 -21.77 13.52 -14.72
N VAL A 224 -22.26 12.37 -14.27
CA VAL A 224 -21.77 11.05 -14.67
C VAL A 224 -22.82 10.43 -15.59
N ASN A 225 -22.44 10.12 -16.83
CA ASN A 225 -23.36 9.58 -17.86
C ASN A 225 -24.64 10.42 -18.03
N GLY A 226 -24.50 11.76 -17.97
CA GLY A 226 -25.61 12.71 -18.07
C GLY A 226 -26.45 12.89 -16.80
N THR A 227 -26.16 12.14 -15.73
CA THR A 227 -26.87 12.25 -14.45
C THR A 227 -26.08 13.14 -13.49
N PRO A 228 -26.69 14.20 -12.90
CA PRO A 228 -26.02 15.01 -11.89
C PRO A 228 -25.60 14.18 -10.68
N VAL A 229 -24.37 14.42 -10.19
CA VAL A 229 -23.84 13.80 -8.96
C VAL A 229 -23.47 14.87 -7.94
N THR A 230 -23.53 14.52 -6.66
CA THR A 230 -23.02 15.36 -5.57
C THR A 230 -21.51 15.25 -5.49
N TYR A 231 -20.87 16.32 -5.02
CA TYR A 231 -19.44 16.35 -4.76
C TYR A 231 -19.15 17.12 -3.46
N THR A 232 -18.00 16.84 -2.85
CA THR A 232 -17.41 17.69 -1.80
C THR A 232 -16.24 18.47 -2.38
N THR A 233 -15.79 19.51 -1.70
CA THR A 233 -14.58 20.25 -2.08
C THR A 233 -13.56 20.22 -0.97
N ASP A 234 -12.29 20.05 -1.33
CA ASP A 234 -11.17 20.15 -0.41
C ASP A 234 -9.92 20.68 -1.12
N THR A 235 -9.00 21.24 -0.35
CA THR A 235 -7.69 21.69 -0.85
C THR A 235 -6.71 20.53 -0.69
N VAL A 236 -6.07 20.13 -1.79
CA VAL A 236 -4.99 19.14 -1.77
C VAL A 236 -3.76 19.75 -2.39
N LYS A 237 -2.67 19.82 -1.62
CA LYS A 237 -1.37 20.34 -2.06
C LYS A 237 -1.47 21.76 -2.62
N GLY A 238 -2.36 22.56 -2.03
CA GLY A 238 -2.60 23.96 -2.42
C GLY A 238 -3.53 24.18 -3.62
N PHE A 239 -4.19 23.13 -4.12
CA PHE A 239 -5.18 23.23 -5.19
C PHE A 239 -6.56 22.77 -4.71
N ASP A 240 -7.60 23.53 -5.07
CA ASP A 240 -8.98 23.20 -4.68
C ASP A 240 -9.60 22.21 -5.67
N TYR A 241 -9.95 21.02 -5.17
CA TYR A 241 -10.57 19.96 -5.95
C TYR A 241 -12.02 19.73 -5.54
N ALA A 242 -12.83 19.30 -6.50
CA ALA A 242 -14.10 18.64 -6.26
C ALA A 242 -13.90 17.12 -6.28
N PHE A 243 -14.45 16.45 -5.27
CA PHE A 243 -14.35 15.01 -5.03
C PHE A 243 -15.70 14.36 -5.26
N PHE A 244 -15.74 13.33 -6.10
CA PHE A 244 -16.97 12.58 -6.39
C PHE A 244 -16.64 11.13 -6.72
N ALA A 245 -17.60 10.23 -6.49
CA ALA A 245 -17.47 8.83 -6.88
C ALA A 245 -17.66 8.70 -8.40
N ALA A 246 -16.80 7.91 -9.03
CA ALA A 246 -16.91 7.51 -10.45
C ALA A 246 -18.11 6.59 -10.69
#